data_AF-A0A0V0YGT7-F1
#
_entry.id   AF-A0A0V0YGT7-F1
#
_cell.length_a   1.000
_cell.length_b   1.000
_cell.length_c   1.000
_cell.angle_alpha   90.00
_cell.angle_beta   90.00
_cell.angle_gamma   90.00
#
_symmetry.space_group_name_H-M   'P 1'
#
loop_
_entity.id
_entity.type
_entity.pdbx_description
1 polymer ?
#
loop_
_entity_poly.entity_id
_entity_poly.type
_entity_poly.pdbx_seq_one_letter_code
_entity_poly.pdbx_strand_id
1 'polypeptide(L)'
;LLKRMHHRTKTVFLLLLLQFVRCEELQMYIDIVGANCHVERLNAQTSTIKSVEADLATETLSSCIGLCKSFEEESKCNIVEYSNESKICKMFTLDGPAYLTDDNTSNHFFIKSCQSKNADAHSTETVKDNIFLPVTLETCEVEYYIGNSVYGFGYLEESDEINNLENCLSLCHMLADENDCTAVEYLEDSRKCRLFKSAIVQHAQTYDGLFAKIIDCHEDTLANVNEPEESENLPESEIFLEEPETTKNGTVALVSLYERCDVTYHATKENFGFKTFKEIKGIKSLSTCLFLCRVEETCKAVLFAPKDKMCQITEKSDPTSKVERSNNQLFVQIIVCEKDRVQERLHNPLPIKYYLPEMEEVCKIEFYVLPKLTSWLKIGNSVKASNLIECLQACKVLENIQECSAVNFSLDKECVLLKRGKPEDEYTVLHKSLFGEIVDCFEESIVELLS
;
A
#
# COMPACT_ATOMS: atom_id res chain seq x y z
N LEU A 1 49.73 45.65 -1.56
CA LEU A 1 49.76 44.50 -2.50
C LEU A 1 48.69 43.44 -2.23
N LEU A 2 48.33 43.15 -0.97
CA LEU A 2 47.28 42.16 -0.65
C LEU A 2 45.81 42.57 -0.96
N LYS A 3 45.47 43.87 -0.99
CA LYS A 3 44.10 44.31 -1.39
C LYS A 3 43.85 44.30 -2.91
N ARG A 4 44.90 44.36 -3.75
CA ARG A 4 44.76 44.27 -5.23
C ARG A 4 44.63 42.83 -5.73
N MET A 5 45.11 41.85 -4.96
CA MET A 5 44.92 40.44 -5.31
C MET A 5 43.47 39.99 -5.13
N HIS A 6 42.80 40.43 -4.06
CA HIS A 6 41.44 39.96 -3.78
C HIS A 6 40.38 40.49 -4.76
N HIS A 7 40.59 41.69 -5.32
CA HIS A 7 39.71 42.21 -6.37
C HIS A 7 39.95 41.49 -7.71
N ARG A 8 41.20 41.15 -8.06
CA ARG A 8 41.47 40.36 -9.28
C ARG A 8 40.92 38.94 -9.18
N THR A 9 41.01 38.28 -8.02
CA THR A 9 40.42 36.93 -7.87
C THR A 9 38.90 36.97 -7.91
N LYS A 10 38.25 37.97 -7.28
CA LYS A 10 36.79 38.11 -7.36
C LYS A 10 36.31 38.49 -8.76
N THR A 11 37.01 39.36 -9.48
CA THR A 11 36.63 39.70 -10.86
C THR A 11 36.91 38.54 -11.82
N VAL A 12 37.95 37.73 -11.59
CA VAL A 12 38.19 36.49 -12.37
C VAL A 12 37.17 35.40 -12.02
N PHE A 13 36.75 35.27 -10.75
CA PHE A 13 35.68 34.34 -10.37
C PHE A 13 34.32 34.78 -10.89
N LEU A 14 34.03 36.09 -10.89
CA LEU A 14 32.79 36.64 -11.46
C LEU A 14 32.79 36.57 -12.99
N LEU A 15 33.94 36.75 -13.65
CA LEU A 15 34.09 36.55 -15.10
C LEU A 15 34.07 35.06 -15.50
N LEU A 16 34.54 34.15 -14.64
CA LEU A 16 34.39 32.70 -14.83
C LEU A 16 32.94 32.24 -14.60
N LEU A 17 32.18 32.92 -13.74
CA LEU A 17 30.73 32.70 -13.60
C LEU A 17 29.93 33.32 -14.76
N LEU A 18 30.49 34.29 -15.48
CA LEU A 18 29.88 34.96 -16.64
C LEU A 18 30.41 34.47 -18.00
N GLN A 19 31.30 33.48 -18.01
CA GLN A 19 31.65 32.73 -19.22
C GLN A 19 30.92 31.40 -19.21
N PHE A 20 29.70 31.43 -19.77
CA PHE A 20 29.11 30.35 -20.55
C PHE A 20 29.46 28.93 -20.11
N VAL A 21 28.84 28.45 -19.02
CA VAL A 21 28.29 27.10 -19.10
C VAL A 21 26.93 27.27 -19.77
N ARG A 22 26.94 27.40 -21.11
CA ARG A 22 25.79 26.91 -21.89
C ARG A 22 25.80 25.42 -21.61
N CYS A 23 25.02 25.01 -20.62
CA CYS A 23 24.81 23.61 -20.30
C CYS A 23 23.99 23.06 -21.47
N GLU A 24 24.70 22.62 -22.52
CA GLU A 24 24.07 22.01 -23.69
C GLU A 24 23.54 20.62 -23.34
N GLU A 25 24.07 19.99 -22.30
CA GLU A 25 23.58 18.73 -21.76
C GLU A 25 23.26 18.85 -20.27
N LEU A 26 22.09 18.35 -19.88
CA LEU A 26 21.56 18.35 -18.53
C LEU A 26 21.24 16.91 -18.12
N GLN A 27 21.69 16.50 -16.93
CA GLN A 27 21.23 15.26 -16.31
C GLN A 27 20.21 15.62 -15.22
N MET A 28 19.02 15.06 -15.30
CA MET A 28 17.94 15.34 -14.36
C MET A 28 17.14 14.09 -14.01
N TYR A 29 16.66 14.01 -12.78
CA TYR A 29 15.73 12.96 -12.36
C TYR A 29 14.32 13.35 -12.77
N ILE A 30 13.59 12.41 -13.37
CA ILE A 30 12.23 12.60 -13.86
C ILE A 30 11.31 11.65 -13.11
N ASP A 31 10.52 12.21 -12.19
CA ASP A 31 9.61 11.46 -11.31
C ASP A 31 8.61 10.62 -12.12
N ILE A 32 8.01 11.16 -13.19
CA ILE A 32 7.00 10.48 -14.02
C ILE A 32 7.47 9.11 -14.54
N VAL A 33 8.76 8.98 -14.87
CA VAL A 33 9.35 7.73 -15.41
C VAL A 33 10.36 7.09 -14.46
N GLY A 34 10.50 7.61 -13.23
CA GLY A 34 11.43 7.11 -12.22
C GLY A 34 12.89 6.99 -12.67
N ALA A 35 13.33 7.85 -13.60
CA ALA A 35 14.62 7.67 -14.27
C ALA A 35 15.50 8.93 -14.23
N ASN A 36 16.82 8.74 -14.27
CA ASN A 36 17.76 9.83 -14.54
C ASN A 36 17.89 9.98 -16.06
N CYS A 37 17.38 11.08 -16.58
CA CYS A 37 17.41 11.40 -18.00
C CYS A 37 18.57 12.33 -18.32
N HIS A 38 19.31 11.98 -19.38
CA HIS A 38 20.31 12.82 -20.03
C HIS A 38 19.66 13.54 -21.20
N VAL A 39 19.63 14.86 -21.13
CA VAL A 39 18.82 15.72 -21.99
C VAL A 39 19.71 16.79 -22.60
N GLU A 40 19.69 16.95 -23.91
CA GLU A 40 20.47 17.94 -24.63
C GLU A 40 19.57 19.08 -25.10
N ARG A 41 19.96 20.32 -24.82
CA ARG A 41 19.29 21.48 -25.38
C ARG A 41 19.70 21.65 -26.84
N LEU A 42 18.72 21.65 -27.74
CA LEU A 42 18.96 21.87 -29.16
C LEU A 42 19.14 23.38 -29.42
N ASN A 43 20.31 23.78 -29.91
CA ASN A 43 20.48 25.10 -30.50
C ASN A 43 19.84 25.08 -31.88
N ALA A 44 19.02 26.08 -32.19
CA ALA A 44 18.28 26.19 -33.45
C ALA A 44 19.22 26.14 -34.66
N GLN A 45 19.51 24.92 -35.15
CA GLN A 45 20.10 24.67 -36.45
C GLN A 45 19.81 23.24 -36.88
N THR A 46 18.83 23.17 -37.80
CA THR A 46 18.63 22.13 -38.82
C THR A 46 18.44 20.68 -38.33
N SER A 47 17.42 20.46 -37.49
CA SER A 47 16.80 19.15 -37.38
C SER A 47 15.29 19.28 -37.57
N THR A 48 14.74 18.35 -38.34
CA THR A 48 13.34 18.30 -38.74
C THR A 48 12.53 17.57 -37.68
N ILE A 49 11.54 18.25 -37.12
CA ILE A 49 10.84 17.82 -35.92
C ILE A 49 9.34 17.77 -36.25
N LYS A 50 8.69 16.62 -36.03
CA LYS A 50 7.25 16.43 -36.27
C LYS A 50 6.52 16.51 -34.93
N SER A 51 5.57 17.43 -34.80
CA SER A 51 4.75 17.54 -33.58
C SER A 51 3.91 16.29 -33.42
N VAL A 52 4.07 15.62 -32.29
CA VAL A 52 3.26 14.46 -31.89
C VAL A 52 1.93 14.95 -31.33
N GLU A 53 1.96 16.04 -30.56
CA GLU A 53 0.80 16.56 -29.85
C GLU A 53 0.94 18.07 -29.63
N ALA A 54 -0.16 18.82 -29.83
CA ALA A 54 -0.04 20.23 -30.17
C ALA A 54 0.28 21.16 -29.00
N ASP A 55 -0.22 20.92 -27.79
CA ASP A 55 0.07 21.72 -26.59
C ASP A 55 -0.48 21.02 -25.34
N LEU A 56 0.39 20.51 -24.47
CA LEU A 56 0.04 19.87 -23.20
C LEU A 56 0.35 20.82 -22.05
N ALA A 57 -0.60 21.05 -21.14
CA ALA A 57 -0.36 21.85 -19.96
C ALA A 57 0.51 21.08 -18.96
N THR A 58 1.69 21.59 -18.62
CA THR A 58 2.60 20.97 -17.65
C THR A 58 3.26 22.02 -16.77
N GLU A 59 3.34 21.74 -15.46
CA GLU A 59 3.88 22.72 -14.51
C GLU A 59 5.40 22.89 -14.61
N THR A 60 6.12 21.90 -15.14
CA THR A 60 7.60 21.85 -15.18
C THR A 60 8.16 21.17 -16.44
N LEU A 61 9.41 21.52 -16.80
CA LEU A 61 10.17 20.86 -17.86
C LEU A 61 10.37 19.36 -17.58
N SER A 62 10.55 18.96 -16.32
CA SER A 62 10.67 17.55 -15.93
C SER A 62 9.38 16.78 -16.23
N SER A 63 8.22 17.37 -15.96
CA SER A 63 6.93 16.76 -16.31
C SER A 63 6.79 16.59 -17.82
N CYS A 64 7.20 17.59 -18.59
CA CYS A 64 7.17 17.54 -20.05
C CYS A 64 8.07 16.43 -20.64
N ILE A 65 9.29 16.28 -20.12
CA ILE A 65 10.23 15.21 -20.50
C ILE A 65 9.70 13.82 -20.11
N GLY A 66 9.08 13.72 -18.93
CA GLY A 66 8.45 12.49 -18.45
C GLY A 66 7.34 12.00 -19.38
N LEU A 67 6.43 12.90 -19.78
CA LEU A 67 5.37 12.58 -20.75
C LEU A 67 5.95 12.06 -22.07
N CYS A 68 6.94 12.75 -22.63
CA CYS A 68 7.58 12.33 -23.88
C CYS A 68 8.21 10.93 -23.78
N LYS A 69 8.80 10.58 -22.63
CA LYS A 69 9.37 9.24 -22.40
C LYS A 69 8.33 8.15 -22.16
N SER A 70 7.23 8.45 -21.47
CA SER A 70 6.14 7.48 -21.27
C SER A 70 5.50 7.01 -22.57
N PHE A 71 5.62 7.79 -23.65
CA PHE A 71 5.09 7.46 -24.97
C PHE A 71 6.18 7.10 -26.01
N GLU A 72 7.38 6.72 -25.57
CA GLU A 72 8.51 6.41 -26.48
C GLU A 72 8.18 5.28 -27.46
N GLU A 73 7.39 4.27 -27.05
CA GLU A 73 7.02 3.13 -27.91
C GLU A 73 5.90 3.46 -28.91
N GLU A 74 4.93 4.28 -28.52
CA GLU A 74 3.73 4.60 -29.32
C GLU A 74 3.93 5.81 -30.23
N SER A 75 4.53 6.86 -29.69
CA SER A 75 4.69 8.13 -30.38
C SER A 75 6.09 8.36 -30.92
N LYS A 76 7.08 7.55 -30.53
CA LYS A 76 8.52 7.77 -30.80
C LYS A 76 9.03 9.14 -30.35
N CYS A 77 8.38 9.74 -29.36
CA CYS A 77 8.75 11.05 -28.85
C CYS A 77 10.18 11.04 -28.31
N ASN A 78 10.98 12.00 -28.76
CA ASN A 78 12.35 12.16 -28.31
C ASN A 78 12.77 13.61 -28.16
N ILE A 79 11.88 14.57 -28.45
CA ILE A 79 12.13 16.01 -28.30
C ILE A 79 10.93 16.66 -27.60
N VAL A 80 11.21 17.60 -26.70
CA VAL A 80 10.18 18.46 -26.10
C VAL A 80 10.53 19.93 -26.23
N GLU A 81 9.52 20.78 -26.40
CA GLU A 81 9.60 22.23 -26.21
C GLU A 81 8.81 22.61 -24.96
N TYR A 82 9.45 23.30 -24.02
CA TYR A 82 8.78 23.71 -22.78
C TYR A 82 8.92 25.22 -22.56
N SER A 83 7.78 25.87 -22.34
CA SER A 83 7.71 27.28 -21.94
C SER A 83 7.42 27.39 -20.46
N ASN A 84 8.37 27.94 -19.70
CA ASN A 84 8.18 28.18 -18.27
C ASN A 84 7.18 29.31 -17.99
N GLU A 85 6.97 30.22 -18.94
CA GLU A 85 6.03 31.34 -18.81
C GLU A 85 4.58 30.90 -19.04
N SER A 86 4.35 30.12 -20.10
CA SER A 86 3.00 29.65 -20.44
C SER A 86 2.65 28.30 -19.83
N LYS A 87 3.62 27.57 -19.25
CA LYS A 87 3.43 26.22 -18.70
C LYS A 87 2.92 25.22 -19.73
N ILE A 88 3.38 25.39 -20.97
CA ILE A 88 3.01 24.56 -22.12
C ILE A 88 4.20 23.67 -22.49
N CYS A 89 3.91 22.39 -22.67
CA CYS A 89 4.78 21.35 -23.19
C CYS A 89 4.33 20.96 -24.59
N LYS A 90 5.25 20.92 -25.54
CA LYS A 90 5.01 20.34 -26.86
C LYS A 90 5.94 19.17 -27.07
N MET A 91 5.40 18.09 -27.61
CA MET A 91 6.11 16.85 -27.82
C MET A 91 6.36 16.62 -29.30
N PHE A 92 7.53 16.09 -29.62
CA PHE A 92 7.91 15.88 -31.00
C PHE A 92 8.76 14.62 -31.23
N THR A 93 8.75 14.16 -32.49
CA THR A 93 9.68 13.16 -33.00
C THR A 93 10.65 13.73 -34.02
N LEU A 94 11.78 13.04 -34.19
CA LEU A 94 12.62 13.16 -35.38
C LEU A 94 12.06 12.30 -36.53
N ASP A 95 11.31 12.92 -37.45
CA ASP A 95 11.01 12.37 -38.78
C ASP A 95 10.96 13.54 -39.79
N GLY A 96 11.72 13.48 -40.89
CA GLY A 96 11.90 14.61 -41.84
C GLY A 96 10.67 15.05 -42.65
N PRO A 97 10.76 16.08 -43.53
CA PRO A 97 11.15 17.47 -43.30
C PRO A 97 9.95 18.38 -42.98
N ALA A 98 10.07 19.20 -41.93
CA ALA A 98 9.25 20.39 -41.70
C ALA A 98 10.08 21.46 -40.95
N TYR A 99 9.87 22.72 -41.29
CA TYR A 99 10.70 23.86 -40.90
C TYR A 99 10.47 24.29 -39.45
N LEU A 100 11.54 24.50 -38.68
CA LEU A 100 11.49 25.33 -37.47
C LEU A 100 11.33 26.79 -37.93
N THR A 101 10.30 27.47 -37.42
CA THR A 101 10.20 28.92 -37.57
C THR A 101 11.11 29.60 -36.55
N ASP A 102 11.67 30.73 -36.96
CA ASP A 102 12.88 31.41 -36.48
C ASP A 102 12.77 32.04 -35.06
N ASP A 103 12.08 31.39 -34.13
CA ASP A 103 11.94 31.88 -32.76
C ASP A 103 13.08 31.35 -31.88
N ASN A 104 14.15 32.16 -31.81
CA ASN A 104 15.29 32.05 -30.89
C ASN A 104 14.90 32.01 -29.38
N THR A 105 13.60 32.00 -29.06
CA THR A 105 13.03 31.95 -27.71
C THR A 105 12.59 30.54 -27.31
N SER A 106 12.40 29.62 -28.26
CA SER A 106 11.90 28.27 -28.01
C SER A 106 12.99 27.33 -27.49
N ASN A 107 12.85 26.86 -26.25
CA ASN A 107 13.80 25.93 -25.63
C ASN A 107 13.42 24.48 -25.97
N HIS A 108 14.01 23.95 -27.04
CA HIS A 108 13.87 22.54 -27.42
C HIS A 108 14.90 21.67 -26.68
N PHE A 109 14.45 20.51 -26.23
CA PHE A 109 15.24 19.54 -25.47
C PHE A 109 15.13 18.15 -26.07
N PHE A 110 16.24 17.60 -26.55
CA PHE A 110 16.37 16.24 -27.05
C PHE A 110 16.72 15.28 -25.91
N ILE A 111 15.97 14.19 -25.78
CA ILE A 111 16.18 13.23 -24.70
C ILE A 111 17.12 12.12 -25.20
N LYS A 112 18.40 12.21 -24.83
CA LYS A 112 19.45 11.28 -25.29
C LYS A 112 19.27 9.88 -24.74
N SER A 113 19.02 9.77 -23.45
CA SER A 113 18.80 8.51 -22.76
C SER A 113 18.16 8.75 -21.41
N CYS A 114 17.41 7.78 -20.92
CA CYS A 114 17.00 7.74 -19.53
C CYS A 114 17.44 6.41 -18.95
N GLN A 115 18.15 6.48 -17.82
CA GLN A 115 18.62 5.31 -17.11
C GLN A 115 17.99 5.33 -15.72
N SER A 116 17.16 4.33 -15.45
CA SER A 116 16.70 4.05 -14.10
C SER A 116 17.92 3.67 -13.27
N LYS A 117 18.22 4.42 -12.21
CA LYS A 117 19.12 3.92 -11.17
C LYS A 117 18.38 2.75 -10.55
N ASN A 118 19.00 1.56 -10.57
CA ASN A 118 18.60 0.35 -9.83
C ASN A 118 17.13 0.31 -9.39
N ALA A 119 16.34 -0.47 -10.12
CA ALA A 119 14.95 -0.81 -9.84
C ALA A 119 14.54 -0.67 -8.36
N ASP A 120 13.96 0.48 -8.03
CA ASP A 120 12.93 0.64 -7.02
C ASP A 120 11.77 1.36 -7.74
N ALA A 121 10.62 0.72 -7.69
CA ALA A 121 9.52 0.88 -8.62
C ALA A 121 8.74 2.19 -8.41
N HIS A 122 8.36 2.85 -9.50
CA HIS A 122 7.01 3.42 -9.56
C HIS A 122 6.07 2.29 -9.93
N SER A 123 5.74 1.45 -8.95
CA SER A 123 4.60 0.56 -9.06
C SER A 123 3.37 1.37 -8.67
N THR A 124 2.49 1.66 -9.63
CA THR A 124 1.07 1.49 -9.32
C THR A 124 0.96 0.03 -8.90
N GLU A 125 0.92 -0.23 -7.59
CA GLU A 125 0.69 -1.59 -7.10
C GLU A 125 -0.74 -1.93 -7.51
N THR A 126 -0.91 -3.04 -8.22
CA THR A 126 -2.23 -3.55 -8.55
C THR A 126 -2.53 -4.79 -7.74
N VAL A 127 -3.76 -4.88 -7.25
CA VAL A 127 -4.26 -6.05 -6.51
C VAL A 127 -5.44 -6.61 -7.28
N LYS A 128 -5.43 -7.93 -7.49
CA LYS A 128 -6.53 -8.63 -8.16
C LYS A 128 -7.45 -9.27 -7.13
N ASP A 129 -8.76 -9.21 -7.38
CA ASP A 129 -9.78 -9.85 -6.56
C ASP A 129 -10.94 -10.36 -7.43
N ASN A 130 -11.76 -11.25 -6.89
CA ASN A 130 -13.01 -11.67 -7.51
C ASN A 130 -14.19 -11.05 -6.77
N ILE A 131 -15.04 -10.32 -7.50
CA ILE A 131 -16.18 -9.61 -6.94
C ILE A 131 -17.47 -10.10 -7.59
N PHE A 132 -18.49 -10.38 -6.76
CA PHE A 132 -19.81 -10.73 -7.25
C PHE A 132 -20.59 -9.44 -7.55
N LEU A 133 -21.08 -9.31 -8.78
CA LEU A 133 -21.87 -8.17 -9.24
C LEU A 133 -23.36 -8.48 -9.08
N PRO A 134 -24.06 -7.88 -8.10
CA PRO A 134 -25.42 -8.29 -7.73
C PRO A 134 -26.47 -7.93 -8.81
N VAL A 135 -26.16 -6.98 -9.69
CA VAL A 135 -27.08 -6.53 -10.74
C VAL A 135 -26.99 -7.45 -11.97
N THR A 136 -25.78 -7.89 -12.34
CA THR A 136 -25.56 -8.76 -13.52
C THR A 136 -25.53 -10.24 -13.18
N LEU A 137 -25.44 -10.59 -11.88
CA LEU A 137 -25.37 -11.96 -11.36
C LEU A 137 -24.14 -12.73 -11.86
N GLU A 138 -23.03 -12.03 -12.01
CA GLU A 138 -21.75 -12.57 -12.47
C GLU A 138 -20.66 -12.35 -11.41
N THR A 139 -19.66 -13.23 -11.44
CA THR A 139 -18.42 -13.00 -10.69
C THR A 139 -17.36 -12.47 -11.65
N CYS A 140 -16.76 -11.33 -11.31
CA CYS A 140 -15.75 -10.67 -12.12
C CYS A 140 -14.39 -10.63 -11.44
N GLU A 141 -13.33 -10.95 -12.19
CA GLU A 141 -11.97 -10.62 -11.80
C GLU A 141 -11.76 -9.11 -12.00
N VAL A 142 -11.38 -8.41 -10.93
CA VAL A 142 -11.11 -6.97 -10.95
C VAL A 142 -9.70 -6.68 -10.49
N GLU A 143 -9.10 -5.65 -11.08
CA GLU A 143 -7.77 -5.15 -10.74
C GLU A 143 -7.87 -3.75 -10.13
N TYR A 144 -7.53 -3.63 -8.86
CA TYR A 144 -7.48 -2.37 -8.12
C TYR A 144 -6.16 -1.66 -8.36
N TYR A 145 -6.18 -0.34 -8.51
CA TYR A 145 -4.99 0.47 -8.75
C TYR A 145 -4.65 1.32 -7.53
N ILE A 146 -3.52 1.03 -6.89
CA ILE A 146 -3.06 1.71 -5.67
C ILE A 146 -2.10 2.84 -6.05
N GLY A 147 -2.47 4.09 -5.74
CA GLY A 147 -1.62 5.26 -5.94
C GLY A 147 -2.41 6.57 -6.07
N ASN A 148 -1.72 7.70 -6.21
CA ASN A 148 -2.37 9.02 -6.34
C ASN A 148 -2.85 9.32 -7.77
N SER A 149 -2.49 8.47 -8.74
CA SER A 149 -2.90 8.64 -10.13
C SER A 149 -2.91 7.30 -10.84
N VAL A 150 -3.85 7.13 -11.74
CA VAL A 150 -3.92 6.01 -12.67
C VAL A 150 -3.68 6.50 -14.09
N TYR A 151 -2.97 5.69 -14.85
CA TYR A 151 -2.62 5.98 -16.23
C TYR A 151 -3.32 4.98 -17.14
N GLY A 152 -3.75 5.41 -18.33
CA GLY A 152 -4.40 4.52 -19.29
C GLY A 152 -5.93 4.50 -19.20
N PHE A 153 -6.54 5.45 -18.47
CA PHE A 153 -7.99 5.55 -18.30
C PHE A 153 -8.51 6.95 -18.58
N GLY A 154 -9.53 7.03 -19.42
CA GLY A 154 -10.24 8.25 -19.78
C GLY A 154 -11.60 8.29 -19.11
N TYR A 155 -11.89 9.41 -18.46
CA TYR A 155 -13.20 9.67 -17.85
C TYR A 155 -14.31 9.61 -18.90
N LEU A 156 -15.38 8.90 -18.59
CA LEU A 156 -16.60 8.81 -19.39
C LEU A 156 -17.67 9.74 -18.81
N GLU A 157 -18.19 9.35 -17.65
CA GLU A 157 -19.33 10.00 -17.00
C GLU A 157 -19.34 9.70 -15.51
N GLU A 158 -20.15 10.46 -14.76
CA GLU A 158 -20.32 10.32 -13.31
C GLU A 158 -21.80 10.06 -13.04
N SER A 159 -22.08 9.05 -12.24
CA SER A 159 -23.40 8.70 -11.75
C SER A 159 -23.50 8.97 -10.26
N ASP A 160 -24.57 9.67 -9.86
CA ASP A 160 -24.88 9.94 -8.46
C ASP A 160 -25.73 8.81 -7.85
N GLU A 161 -25.79 8.77 -6.52
CA GLU A 161 -26.64 7.84 -5.73
C GLU A 161 -26.29 6.34 -5.88
N ILE A 162 -25.04 6.02 -6.20
CA ILE A 162 -24.54 4.64 -6.23
C ILE A 162 -24.11 4.23 -4.82
N ASN A 163 -24.68 3.14 -4.31
CA ASN A 163 -24.59 2.80 -2.88
C ASN A 163 -23.29 2.06 -2.48
N ASN A 164 -22.59 1.45 -3.43
CA ASN A 164 -21.36 0.71 -3.19
C ASN A 164 -20.58 0.47 -4.51
N LEU A 165 -19.36 -0.05 -4.38
CA LEU A 165 -18.49 -0.36 -5.51
C LEU A 165 -19.10 -1.43 -6.42
N GLU A 166 -19.74 -2.47 -5.86
CA GLU A 166 -20.34 -3.57 -6.64
C GLU A 166 -21.39 -3.06 -7.63
N ASN A 167 -22.22 -2.10 -7.20
CA ASN A 167 -23.20 -1.44 -8.06
C ASN A 167 -22.52 -0.52 -9.09
N CYS A 168 -21.42 0.13 -8.72
CA CYS A 168 -20.63 0.96 -9.62
C CYS A 168 -19.96 0.12 -10.73
N LEU A 169 -19.36 -1.02 -10.37
CA LEU A 169 -18.79 -2.00 -11.30
C LEU A 169 -19.88 -2.66 -12.15
N SER A 170 -21.04 -2.99 -11.56
CA SER A 170 -22.20 -3.50 -12.30
C SER A 170 -22.65 -2.51 -13.36
N LEU A 171 -22.71 -1.21 -13.02
CA LEU A 171 -23.05 -0.15 -13.98
C LEU A 171 -22.03 -0.08 -15.12
N CYS A 172 -20.73 -0.10 -14.81
CA CYS A 172 -19.68 -0.13 -15.83
C CYS A 172 -19.78 -1.36 -16.72
N HIS A 173 -20.01 -2.54 -16.13
CA HIS A 173 -20.13 -3.80 -16.86
C HIS A 173 -21.33 -3.79 -17.83
N MET A 174 -22.50 -3.30 -17.39
CA MET A 174 -23.67 -3.13 -18.25
C MET A 174 -23.43 -2.15 -19.41
N LEU A 175 -22.54 -1.17 -19.22
CA LEU A 175 -22.20 -0.15 -20.22
C LEU A 175 -20.94 -0.51 -21.04
N ALA A 176 -20.35 -1.69 -20.82
CA ALA A 176 -19.13 -2.10 -21.51
C ALA A 176 -19.33 -2.15 -23.04
N ASP A 177 -20.47 -2.64 -23.51
CA ASP A 177 -20.79 -2.73 -24.94
C ASP A 177 -21.19 -1.40 -25.59
N GLU A 178 -21.68 -0.43 -24.80
CA GLU A 178 -22.18 0.86 -25.32
C GLU A 178 -21.10 1.95 -25.33
N ASN A 179 -20.31 2.03 -24.26
CA ASN A 179 -19.36 3.13 -24.01
C ASN A 179 -17.92 2.68 -23.75
N ASP A 180 -17.61 1.39 -23.96
CA ASP A 180 -16.32 0.77 -23.69
C ASP A 180 -15.86 0.95 -22.23
N CYS A 181 -16.81 0.96 -21.27
CA CYS A 181 -16.46 1.10 -19.86
C CYS A 181 -15.65 -0.11 -19.39
N THR A 182 -14.45 0.14 -18.86
CA THR A 182 -13.53 -0.91 -18.41
C THR A 182 -13.06 -0.69 -16.97
N ALA A 183 -13.28 0.49 -16.40
CA ALA A 183 -12.88 0.82 -15.04
C ALA A 183 -13.79 1.84 -14.38
N VAL A 184 -13.71 1.92 -13.06
CA VAL A 184 -14.49 2.86 -12.25
C VAL A 184 -13.61 3.52 -11.18
N GLU A 185 -13.99 4.72 -10.77
CA GLU A 185 -13.59 5.33 -9.50
C GLU A 185 -14.86 5.52 -8.64
N TYR A 186 -14.98 4.76 -7.56
CA TYR A 186 -16.10 4.89 -6.63
C TYR A 186 -15.73 5.83 -5.48
N LEU A 187 -16.51 6.89 -5.30
CA LEU A 187 -16.37 7.89 -4.24
C LEU A 187 -17.39 7.62 -3.15
N GLU A 188 -16.97 6.90 -2.13
CA GLU A 188 -17.87 6.41 -1.07
C GLU A 188 -18.56 7.55 -0.31
N ASP A 189 -17.82 8.60 0.04
CA ASP A 189 -18.33 9.74 0.82
C ASP A 189 -19.45 10.51 0.09
N SER A 190 -19.38 10.55 -1.25
CA SER A 190 -20.36 11.24 -2.08
C SER A 190 -21.37 10.31 -2.73
N ARG A 191 -21.21 8.98 -2.57
CA ARG A 191 -22.00 7.94 -3.27
C ARG A 191 -22.02 8.17 -4.78
N LYS A 192 -20.85 8.50 -5.34
CA LYS A 192 -20.66 8.79 -6.76
C LYS A 192 -19.84 7.69 -7.41
N CYS A 193 -20.23 7.32 -8.62
CA CYS A 193 -19.52 6.35 -9.44
C CYS A 193 -19.04 7.06 -10.70
N ARG A 194 -17.73 7.21 -10.85
CA ARG A 194 -17.15 7.71 -12.09
C ARG A 194 -16.74 6.53 -12.95
N LEU A 195 -17.15 6.56 -14.21
CA LEU A 195 -16.89 5.52 -15.19
C LEU A 195 -15.73 5.92 -16.06
N PHE A 196 -14.91 4.93 -16.43
CA PHE A 196 -13.71 5.12 -17.23
C PHE A 196 -13.64 4.06 -18.32
N LYS A 197 -13.10 4.46 -19.47
CA LYS A 197 -12.65 3.55 -20.52
C LYS A 197 -11.15 3.61 -20.64
N SER A 198 -10.58 2.64 -21.34
CA SER A 198 -9.19 2.70 -21.74
C SER A 198 -8.93 3.96 -22.59
N ALA A 199 -8.05 4.84 -22.11
CA ALA A 199 -7.65 6.05 -22.86
C ALA A 199 -6.27 6.55 -22.42
N ILE A 200 -5.61 7.34 -23.26
CA ILE A 200 -4.23 7.79 -23.04
C ILE A 200 -4.21 9.05 -22.15
N VAL A 201 -4.78 8.95 -20.95
CA VAL A 201 -4.93 10.07 -19.99
C VAL A 201 -4.47 9.62 -18.60
N GLN A 202 -3.82 10.54 -17.88
CA GLN A 202 -3.57 10.39 -16.45
C GLN A 202 -4.75 10.94 -15.68
N HIS A 203 -5.42 10.08 -14.91
CA HIS A 203 -6.44 10.51 -13.97
C HIS A 203 -5.82 10.59 -12.58
N ALA A 204 -5.81 11.79 -12.01
CA ALA A 204 -5.45 11.99 -10.61
C ALA A 204 -6.59 11.44 -9.76
N GLN A 205 -6.30 10.37 -9.01
CA GLN A 205 -7.30 9.78 -8.15
C GLN A 205 -7.67 10.76 -7.05
N THR A 206 -8.94 10.77 -6.69
CA THR A 206 -9.45 11.53 -5.55
C THR A 206 -9.02 10.83 -4.26
N TYR A 207 -8.73 11.58 -3.19
CA TYR A 207 -8.23 10.99 -1.94
C TYR A 207 -9.20 9.97 -1.31
N ASP A 208 -10.49 10.09 -1.63
CA ASP A 208 -11.61 9.25 -1.21
C ASP A 208 -12.11 8.29 -2.32
N GLY A 209 -11.42 8.21 -3.45
CA GLY A 209 -11.82 7.43 -4.62
C GLY A 209 -11.12 6.09 -4.73
N LEU A 210 -11.90 5.01 -4.88
CA LEU A 210 -11.39 3.67 -5.14
C LEU A 210 -11.41 3.36 -6.63
N PHE A 211 -10.23 3.19 -7.25
CA PHE A 211 -10.11 2.89 -8.66
C PHE A 211 -9.97 1.38 -8.94
N ALA A 212 -10.88 0.83 -9.73
CA ALA A 212 -10.91 -0.59 -10.08
C ALA A 212 -11.18 -0.80 -11.57
N LYS A 213 -10.46 -1.73 -12.19
CA LYS A 213 -10.62 -2.16 -13.58
C LYS A 213 -11.25 -3.54 -13.64
N ILE A 214 -12.22 -3.74 -14.50
CA ILE A 214 -12.78 -5.07 -14.79
C ILE A 214 -11.83 -5.80 -15.76
N ILE A 215 -11.39 -6.99 -15.38
CA ILE A 215 -10.51 -7.84 -16.21
C ILE A 215 -11.36 -8.80 -17.05
N ASP A 216 -12.19 -9.61 -16.39
CA ASP A 216 -13.07 -10.58 -17.03
C ASP A 216 -14.24 -10.92 -16.10
N CYS A 217 -15.38 -11.30 -16.68
CA CYS A 217 -16.59 -11.66 -15.94
C CYS A 217 -17.14 -12.99 -16.44
N HIS A 218 -17.64 -13.82 -15.52
CA HIS A 218 -18.20 -15.13 -15.83
C HIS A 218 -19.52 -15.35 -15.09
N GLU A 219 -20.50 -15.94 -15.79
CA GLU A 219 -21.76 -16.38 -15.20
C GLU A 219 -21.52 -17.50 -14.18
N ASP A 220 -22.07 -17.36 -12.97
CA ASP A 220 -22.10 -18.44 -12.01
C ASP A 220 -23.06 -19.53 -12.50
N THR A 221 -22.51 -20.63 -13.01
CA THR A 221 -23.30 -21.85 -13.18
C THR A 221 -23.60 -22.42 -11.79
N LEU A 222 -24.84 -22.20 -11.34
CA LEU A 222 -25.40 -22.78 -10.11
C LEU A 222 -25.17 -24.31 -10.07
N ALA A 223 -24.09 -24.73 -9.44
CA ALA A 223 -23.90 -26.11 -9.01
C ALA A 223 -24.66 -26.29 -7.69
N ASN A 224 -25.81 -26.97 -7.79
CA ASN A 224 -26.67 -27.48 -6.72
C ASN A 224 -26.11 -27.37 -5.29
N VAL A 225 -26.69 -26.46 -4.52
CA VAL A 225 -26.71 -26.53 -3.06
C VAL A 225 -27.58 -27.73 -2.68
N ASN A 226 -26.94 -28.84 -2.31
CA ASN A 226 -27.62 -29.81 -1.44
C ASN A 226 -27.46 -29.31 -0.01
N GLU A 227 -28.53 -28.74 0.53
CA GLU A 227 -28.79 -28.78 1.97
C GLU A 227 -28.75 -30.24 2.47
N PRO A 228 -28.35 -30.42 3.73
CA PRO A 228 -29.12 -31.34 4.55
C PRO A 228 -29.65 -30.64 5.81
N GLU A 229 -30.97 -30.66 5.96
CA GLU A 229 -31.69 -30.45 7.22
C GLU A 229 -31.42 -31.60 8.22
N GLU A 230 -31.28 -31.18 9.49
CA GLU A 230 -31.62 -31.80 10.78
C GLU A 230 -31.44 -33.30 11.06
N SER A 231 -30.78 -33.60 12.18
CA SER A 231 -31.47 -34.36 13.24
C SER A 231 -30.94 -33.99 14.64
N GLU A 232 -31.88 -33.72 15.53
CA GLU A 232 -31.73 -33.43 16.96
C GLU A 232 -31.13 -34.61 17.74
N ASN A 233 -30.32 -34.32 18.77
CA ASN A 233 -30.54 -34.73 20.16
C ASN A 233 -29.35 -34.32 21.05
N LEU A 234 -29.59 -33.41 21.98
CA LEU A 234 -28.72 -33.12 23.13
C LEU A 234 -29.20 -33.94 24.33
N PRO A 235 -28.29 -34.58 25.09
CA PRO A 235 -28.43 -34.68 26.52
C PRO A 235 -27.46 -33.71 27.20
N GLU A 236 -28.00 -32.79 27.98
CA GLU A 236 -27.24 -31.95 28.89
C GLU A 236 -26.71 -32.75 30.09
N SER A 237 -25.54 -32.28 30.54
CA SER A 237 -24.92 -32.44 31.86
C SER A 237 -24.20 -33.75 32.17
N GLU A 238 -22.87 -33.73 31.99
CA GLU A 238 -21.95 -34.26 32.99
C GLU A 238 -20.93 -33.18 33.36
N ILE A 239 -20.83 -32.92 34.66
CA ILE A 239 -19.87 -32.02 35.29
C ILE A 239 -18.48 -32.63 35.09
N PHE A 240 -17.65 -32.00 34.27
CA PHE A 240 -16.23 -32.30 34.21
C PHE A 240 -15.43 -31.21 34.92
N LEU A 241 -14.68 -31.65 35.94
CA LEU A 241 -13.66 -30.90 36.63
C LEU A 241 -12.68 -30.34 35.60
N GLU A 242 -12.45 -29.02 35.61
CA GLU A 242 -11.52 -28.32 34.73
C GLU A 242 -10.11 -28.97 34.77
N GLU A 243 -9.75 -29.65 33.70
CA GLU A 243 -8.35 -29.89 33.36
C GLU A 243 -7.76 -28.58 32.79
N PRO A 244 -6.48 -28.25 33.05
CA PRO A 244 -5.89 -27.03 32.51
C PRO A 244 -5.90 -27.08 30.97
N GLU A 245 -6.51 -26.08 30.33
CA GLU A 245 -6.56 -25.95 28.88
C GLU A 245 -5.14 -26.09 28.29
N THR A 246 -4.91 -27.15 27.52
CA THR A 246 -3.59 -27.45 26.91
C THR A 246 -3.31 -26.61 25.67
N THR A 247 -4.31 -25.86 25.21
CA THR A 247 -4.25 -24.97 24.06
C THR A 247 -4.85 -23.61 24.42
N LYS A 248 -4.34 -22.54 23.82
CA LYS A 248 -4.89 -21.18 23.92
C LYS A 248 -5.13 -20.66 22.51
N ASN A 249 -6.32 -20.13 22.24
CA ASN A 249 -6.60 -19.45 20.97
C ASN A 249 -6.16 -17.99 21.01
N GLY A 250 -5.87 -17.42 19.85
CA GLY A 250 -5.59 -16.00 19.71
C GLY A 250 -5.55 -15.58 18.25
N THR A 251 -5.22 -14.32 18.02
CA THR A 251 -5.15 -13.73 16.67
C THR A 251 -3.80 -13.08 16.45
N VAL A 252 -3.27 -13.13 15.23
CA VAL A 252 -2.03 -12.44 14.84
C VAL A 252 -2.26 -11.63 13.57
N ALA A 253 -1.87 -10.36 13.59
CA ALA A 253 -1.88 -9.51 12.40
C ALA A 253 -0.63 -9.77 11.55
N LEU A 254 -0.85 -10.10 10.28
CA LEU A 254 0.18 -10.20 9.25
C LEU A 254 0.09 -8.96 8.36
N VAL A 255 0.63 -7.84 8.87
CA VAL A 255 0.44 -6.51 8.28
C VAL A 255 0.78 -6.46 6.78
N SER A 256 1.89 -7.08 6.38
CA SER A 256 2.35 -7.11 4.99
C SER A 256 1.46 -7.91 4.03
N LEU A 257 0.52 -8.72 4.55
CA LEU A 257 -0.46 -9.46 3.75
C LEU A 257 -1.87 -8.87 3.84
N TYR A 258 -2.04 -7.81 4.66
CA TYR A 258 -3.34 -7.29 5.08
C TYR A 258 -4.25 -8.40 5.61
N GLU A 259 -3.67 -9.35 6.33
CA GLU A 259 -4.38 -10.50 6.88
C GLU A 259 -4.35 -10.49 8.41
N ARG A 260 -5.40 -11.01 9.01
CA ARG A 260 -5.38 -11.46 10.40
C ARG A 260 -5.62 -12.96 10.41
N CYS A 261 -4.80 -13.65 11.18
CA CYS A 261 -4.87 -15.09 11.31
C CYS A 261 -5.36 -15.48 12.69
N ASP A 262 -6.38 -16.34 12.74
CA ASP A 262 -6.73 -17.08 13.93
C ASP A 262 -5.71 -18.20 14.11
N VAL A 263 -5.16 -18.27 15.33
CA VAL A 263 -4.09 -19.19 15.67
C VAL A 263 -4.38 -19.92 16.98
N THR A 264 -3.82 -21.11 17.09
CA THR A 264 -3.83 -21.89 18.33
C THR A 264 -2.41 -22.06 18.83
N TYR A 265 -2.18 -21.63 20.07
CA TYR A 265 -0.95 -21.83 20.83
C TYR A 265 -1.05 -23.16 21.58
N HIS A 266 -0.13 -24.08 21.30
CA HIS A 266 -0.09 -25.38 21.97
C HIS A 266 0.91 -25.36 23.13
N ALA A 267 0.45 -25.67 24.33
CA ALA A 267 1.30 -25.73 25.53
C ALA A 267 2.00 -27.09 25.68
N THR A 268 1.64 -28.10 24.90
CA THR A 268 2.22 -29.44 24.95
C THR A 268 3.69 -29.44 24.52
N LYS A 269 4.46 -30.38 25.08
CA LYS A 269 5.86 -30.60 24.68
C LYS A 269 5.96 -31.37 23.37
N GLU A 270 5.01 -32.23 23.09
CA GLU A 270 4.98 -33.05 21.88
C GLU A 270 3.76 -32.67 21.06
N ASN A 271 3.99 -32.14 19.85
CA ASN A 271 2.94 -31.70 18.94
C ASN A 271 2.83 -32.74 17.81
N PHE A 272 1.96 -33.73 18.00
CA PHE A 272 1.77 -34.86 17.10
C PHE A 272 1.04 -34.47 15.81
N GLY A 273 1.26 -35.23 14.74
CA GLY A 273 0.69 -34.96 13.41
C GLY A 273 1.39 -33.84 12.64
N PHE A 274 2.54 -33.38 13.12
CA PHE A 274 3.36 -32.35 12.48
C PHE A 274 4.80 -32.81 12.31
N LYS A 275 5.47 -32.27 11.30
CA LYS A 275 6.93 -32.37 11.15
C LYS A 275 7.51 -31.03 10.70
N THR A 276 8.71 -30.72 11.18
CA THR A 276 9.49 -29.59 10.69
C THR A 276 10.10 -29.95 9.33
N PHE A 277 9.94 -29.09 8.33
CA PHE A 277 10.57 -29.27 7.03
C PHE A 277 11.54 -28.14 6.66
N LYS A 278 11.52 -27.02 7.39
CA LYS A 278 12.40 -25.87 7.14
C LYS A 278 12.72 -25.14 8.44
N GLU A 279 13.97 -24.73 8.59
CA GLU A 279 14.45 -23.95 9.73
C GLU A 279 15.07 -22.64 9.25
N ILE A 280 14.77 -21.54 9.95
CA ILE A 280 15.15 -20.18 9.55
C ILE A 280 15.73 -19.46 10.78
N LYS A 281 16.93 -18.93 10.61
CA LYS A 281 17.69 -18.15 11.61
C LYS A 281 17.43 -16.65 11.45
N GLY A 282 17.59 -15.90 12.54
CA GLY A 282 17.49 -14.44 12.55
C GLY A 282 16.06 -13.89 12.53
N ILE A 283 15.05 -14.73 12.75
CA ILE A 283 13.64 -14.32 12.82
C ILE A 283 13.36 -13.76 14.21
N LYS A 284 13.06 -12.46 14.27
CA LYS A 284 12.95 -11.71 15.53
C LYS A 284 11.55 -11.67 16.14
N SER A 285 10.52 -12.00 15.38
CA SER A 285 9.13 -11.90 15.86
C SER A 285 8.27 -13.06 15.35
N LEU A 286 7.30 -13.47 16.18
CA LEU A 286 6.35 -14.53 15.86
C LEU A 286 5.54 -14.15 14.61
N SER A 287 5.13 -12.88 14.47
CA SER A 287 4.43 -12.36 13.30
C SER A 287 5.22 -12.60 12.00
N THR A 288 6.53 -12.35 11.99
CA THR A 288 7.40 -12.68 10.84
C THR A 288 7.48 -14.17 10.58
N CYS A 289 7.57 -14.99 11.63
CA CYS A 289 7.61 -16.46 11.48
C CYS A 289 6.30 -16.99 10.86
N LEU A 290 5.16 -16.48 11.32
CA LEU A 290 3.84 -16.80 10.78
C LEU A 290 3.64 -16.25 9.36
N PHE A 291 4.16 -15.07 9.03
CA PHE A 291 4.19 -14.57 7.65
C PHE A 291 4.91 -15.54 6.72
N LEU A 292 6.10 -16.01 7.11
CA LEU A 292 6.89 -16.96 6.31
C LEU A 292 6.18 -18.32 6.15
N CYS A 293 5.45 -18.74 7.18
CA CYS A 293 4.57 -19.91 7.09
C CYS A 293 3.39 -19.64 6.15
N ARG A 294 2.75 -18.48 6.26
CA ARG A 294 1.54 -18.16 5.50
C ARG A 294 1.77 -18.12 4.00
N VAL A 295 2.93 -17.63 3.55
CA VAL A 295 3.31 -17.61 2.12
C VAL A 295 3.83 -18.95 1.60
N GLU A 296 4.06 -19.93 2.49
CA GLU A 296 4.52 -21.27 2.15
C GLU A 296 3.32 -22.23 2.14
N GLU A 297 2.92 -22.70 0.96
CA GLU A 297 1.64 -23.40 0.70
C GLU A 297 1.38 -24.59 1.64
N THR A 298 2.41 -25.39 1.92
CA THR A 298 2.30 -26.60 2.73
C THR A 298 2.34 -26.33 4.23
N CYS A 299 2.75 -25.13 4.65
CA CYS A 299 2.86 -24.82 6.07
C CYS A 299 1.48 -24.79 6.74
N LYS A 300 1.44 -25.28 7.98
CA LYS A 300 0.25 -25.27 8.85
C LYS A 300 0.55 -24.77 10.26
N ALA A 301 1.80 -24.81 10.72
CA ALA A 301 2.19 -24.33 12.02
C ALA A 301 3.67 -23.92 12.04
N VAL A 302 4.07 -23.19 13.09
CA VAL A 302 5.46 -22.80 13.33
C VAL A 302 5.92 -23.19 14.73
N LEU A 303 7.21 -23.52 14.86
CA LEU A 303 7.91 -23.54 16.15
C LEU A 303 8.85 -22.33 16.21
N PHE A 304 8.47 -21.32 16.98
CA PHE A 304 9.20 -20.07 17.13
C PHE A 304 9.98 -20.04 18.45
N ALA A 305 11.28 -19.74 18.40
CA ALA A 305 12.13 -19.53 19.57
C ALA A 305 12.54 -18.05 19.64
N PRO A 306 11.89 -17.22 20.46
CA PRO A 306 12.13 -15.78 20.51
C PRO A 306 13.59 -15.44 20.86
N LYS A 307 14.14 -16.10 21.89
CA LYS A 307 15.50 -15.84 22.40
C LYS A 307 16.59 -16.22 21.39
N ASP A 308 16.39 -17.33 20.69
CA ASP A 308 17.34 -17.84 19.72
C ASP A 308 17.15 -17.20 18.33
N LYS A 309 16.12 -16.37 18.17
CA LYS A 309 15.70 -15.74 16.91
C LYS A 309 15.54 -16.81 15.81
N MET A 310 14.91 -17.94 16.17
CA MET A 310 14.73 -19.12 15.30
C MET A 310 13.26 -19.34 14.99
N CYS A 311 12.97 -19.68 13.72
CA CYS A 311 11.66 -20.05 13.25
C CYS A 311 11.75 -21.37 12.50
N GLN A 312 10.98 -22.37 12.91
CA GLN A 312 10.82 -23.61 12.17
C GLN A 312 9.42 -23.66 11.55
N ILE A 313 9.37 -23.97 10.26
CA ILE A 313 8.13 -24.08 9.48
C ILE A 313 7.73 -25.55 9.46
N THR A 314 6.46 -25.82 9.76
CA THR A 314 5.96 -27.19 9.96
C THR A 314 4.73 -27.45 9.10
N GLU A 315 4.62 -28.68 8.62
CA GLU A 315 3.48 -29.16 7.83
C GLU A 315 2.77 -30.31 8.55
N LYS A 316 1.53 -30.59 8.14
CA LYS A 316 0.83 -31.79 8.60
C LYS A 316 1.58 -33.03 8.12
N SER A 317 1.66 -34.02 8.99
CA SER A 317 2.36 -35.28 8.77
C SER A 317 1.58 -36.43 9.39
N ASP A 318 2.12 -37.64 9.33
CA ASP A 318 1.58 -38.81 9.97
C ASP A 318 1.28 -38.56 11.45
N PRO A 319 0.20 -39.15 12.03
CA PRO A 319 -0.17 -38.95 13.43
C PRO A 319 0.91 -39.29 14.46
N THR A 320 1.89 -40.11 14.08
CA THR A 320 3.04 -40.49 14.92
C THR A 320 4.21 -39.52 14.82
N SER A 321 4.26 -38.69 13.77
CA SER A 321 5.25 -37.60 13.64
C SER A 321 4.98 -36.57 14.72
N LYS A 322 6.03 -36.00 15.30
CA LYS A 322 5.89 -34.97 16.33
C LYS A 322 6.93 -33.87 16.17
N VAL A 323 6.53 -32.66 16.53
CA VAL A 323 7.44 -31.52 16.75
C VAL A 323 7.61 -31.33 18.26
N GLU A 324 8.85 -31.42 18.73
CA GLU A 324 9.17 -31.26 20.14
C GLU A 324 9.38 -29.78 20.49
N ARG A 325 8.61 -29.28 21.45
CA ARG A 325 8.64 -27.90 21.94
C ARG A 325 9.39 -27.83 23.27
N SER A 326 10.38 -26.95 23.33
CA SER A 326 11.04 -26.55 24.57
C SER A 326 10.29 -25.42 25.30
N ASN A 327 10.55 -25.23 26.59
CA ASN A 327 9.85 -24.20 27.40
C ASN A 327 10.04 -22.76 26.88
N ASN A 328 11.12 -22.47 26.16
CA ASN A 328 11.41 -21.16 25.55
C ASN A 328 10.87 -21.02 24.11
N GLN A 329 10.09 -21.98 23.62
CA GLN A 329 9.56 -22.01 22.27
C GLN A 329 8.04 -21.95 22.28
N LEU A 330 7.48 -21.37 21.23
CA LEU A 330 6.06 -21.29 20.96
C LEU A 330 5.74 -22.19 19.77
N PHE A 331 4.87 -23.18 19.96
CA PHE A 331 4.29 -23.91 18.86
C PHE A 331 2.94 -23.30 18.54
N VAL A 332 2.80 -22.72 17.35
CA VAL A 332 1.65 -21.91 16.94
C VAL A 332 1.12 -22.43 15.62
N GLN A 333 -0.12 -22.92 15.63
CA GLN A 333 -0.81 -23.41 14.46
C GLN A 333 -1.67 -22.31 13.85
N ILE A 334 -1.61 -22.16 12.52
CA ILE A 334 -2.53 -21.32 11.76
C ILE A 334 -3.82 -22.10 11.54
N ILE A 335 -4.95 -21.53 11.95
CA ILE A 335 -6.27 -22.11 11.74
C ILE A 335 -6.85 -21.56 10.43
N VAL A 336 -7.02 -20.24 10.37
CA VAL A 336 -7.52 -19.52 9.20
C VAL A 336 -6.88 -18.14 9.17
N CYS A 337 -6.72 -17.57 7.97
CA CYS A 337 -6.30 -16.19 7.78
C CYS A 337 -7.27 -15.51 6.83
N GLU A 338 -7.75 -14.33 7.20
CA GLU A 338 -8.73 -13.56 6.46
C GLU A 338 -8.19 -12.16 6.20
N LYS A 339 -8.66 -11.54 5.11
CA LYS A 339 -8.33 -10.14 4.81
C LYS A 339 -8.88 -9.23 5.90
N ASP A 340 -8.03 -8.38 6.47
CA ASP A 340 -8.40 -7.46 7.55
C ASP A 340 -8.39 -6.02 7.04
N ARG A 341 -9.57 -5.52 6.68
CA ARG A 341 -9.84 -4.10 6.36
C ARG A 341 -8.79 -3.52 5.40
N VAL A 342 -8.52 -4.25 4.32
CA VAL A 342 -7.48 -3.93 3.33
C VAL A 342 -7.57 -2.48 2.90
N GLN A 343 -8.78 -2.02 2.54
CA GLN A 343 -9.02 -0.66 2.05
C GLN A 343 -8.62 0.43 3.07
N GLU A 344 -8.87 0.20 4.36
CA GLU A 344 -8.48 1.13 5.42
C GLU A 344 -6.96 1.18 5.66
N ARG A 345 -6.23 0.20 5.13
CA ARG A 345 -4.80 -0.02 5.39
C ARG A 345 -3.90 0.28 4.20
N LEU A 346 -4.46 0.39 2.99
CA LEU A 346 -3.71 0.59 1.73
C LEU A 346 -2.78 1.81 1.75
N HIS A 347 -3.20 2.90 2.37
CA HIS A 347 -2.44 4.16 2.41
C HIS A 347 -1.80 4.44 3.76
N ASN A 348 -1.84 3.47 4.67
CA ASN A 348 -1.21 3.61 5.96
C ASN A 348 0.32 3.56 5.79
N PRO A 349 1.07 4.39 6.54
CA PRO A 349 2.51 4.21 6.62
C PRO A 349 2.85 2.84 7.21
N LEU A 350 4.05 2.34 6.87
CA LEU A 350 4.58 1.12 7.47
C LEU A 350 4.55 1.21 9.01
N PRO A 351 4.24 0.10 9.72
CA PRO A 351 4.17 0.11 11.17
C PRO A 351 5.46 0.62 11.81
N ILE A 352 5.31 1.55 12.76
CA ILE A 352 6.41 2.21 13.44
C ILE A 352 6.63 1.52 14.79
N LYS A 353 7.89 1.26 15.13
CA LYS A 353 8.26 0.70 16.43
C LYS A 353 8.28 1.79 17.51
N TYR A 354 7.60 1.53 18.63
CA TYR A 354 7.66 2.32 19.85
C TYR A 354 8.13 1.45 21.01
N TYR A 355 9.08 1.95 21.78
CA TYR A 355 9.42 1.35 23.07
C TYR A 355 8.44 1.85 24.13
N LEU A 356 7.80 0.94 24.86
CA LEU A 356 6.85 1.21 25.93
C LEU A 356 7.53 0.90 27.29
N PRO A 357 8.07 1.91 28.01
CA PRO A 357 8.94 1.67 29.16
C PRO A 357 8.30 0.93 30.33
N GLU A 358 7.01 1.13 30.57
CA GLU A 358 6.28 0.45 31.67
C GLU A 358 6.10 -1.05 31.41
N MET A 359 6.04 -1.45 30.14
CA MET A 359 5.92 -2.86 29.76
C MET A 359 7.28 -3.48 29.45
N GLU A 360 8.33 -2.67 29.31
CA GLU A 360 9.64 -3.07 28.80
C GLU A 360 9.59 -3.76 27.42
N GLU A 361 8.59 -3.42 26.61
CA GLU A 361 8.33 -4.02 25.29
C GLU A 361 8.55 -3.02 24.15
N VAL A 362 8.84 -3.55 22.96
CA VAL A 362 8.79 -2.81 21.71
C VAL A 362 7.54 -3.23 20.96
N CYS A 363 6.65 -2.28 20.72
CA CYS A 363 5.42 -2.48 19.97
C CYS A 363 5.49 -1.84 18.59
N LYS A 364 5.05 -2.57 17.56
CA LYS A 364 4.79 -2.04 16.22
C LYS A 364 3.38 -1.46 16.22
N ILE A 365 3.28 -0.21 15.79
CA ILE A 365 2.03 0.54 15.72
C ILE A 365 1.75 0.87 14.26
N GLU A 366 0.60 0.45 13.76
CA GLU A 366 0.11 0.85 12.44
C GLU A 366 -0.80 2.06 12.59
N PHE A 367 -0.45 3.16 11.92
CA PHE A 367 -1.24 4.38 11.97
C PHE A 367 -2.21 4.42 10.81
N TYR A 368 -3.46 4.73 11.12
CA TYR A 368 -4.51 4.87 10.12
C TYR A 368 -4.62 6.31 9.65
N VAL A 369 -4.70 6.50 8.32
CA VAL A 369 -4.85 7.82 7.71
C VAL A 369 -6.31 8.20 7.44
N LEU A 370 -7.21 7.22 7.42
CA LEU A 370 -8.62 7.47 7.17
C LEU A 370 -9.33 8.05 8.40
N PRO A 371 -10.27 8.99 8.20
CA PRO A 371 -11.00 9.62 9.30
C PRO A 371 -12.13 8.76 9.86
N LYS A 372 -12.56 7.73 9.14
CA LYS A 372 -13.58 6.76 9.57
C LYS A 372 -13.02 5.35 9.42
N LEU A 373 -13.19 4.54 10.45
CA LEU A 373 -12.65 3.20 10.52
C LEU A 373 -13.74 2.24 10.99
N THR A 374 -13.86 1.10 10.33
CA THR A 374 -14.78 0.03 10.72
C THR A 374 -14.14 -0.88 11.76
N SER A 375 -14.98 -1.68 12.42
CA SER A 375 -14.59 -2.68 13.41
C SER A 375 -13.91 -2.12 14.66
N TRP A 376 -14.28 -0.93 15.12
CA TRP A 376 -13.73 -0.31 16.33
C TRP A 376 -14.79 0.19 17.29
N LEU A 377 -14.60 -0.16 18.56
CA LEU A 377 -15.42 0.31 19.67
C LEU A 377 -14.57 1.08 20.67
N LYS A 378 -15.08 2.25 21.07
CA LYS A 378 -14.49 3.03 22.17
C LYS A 378 -14.63 2.29 23.49
N ILE A 379 -13.54 2.25 24.26
CA ILE A 379 -13.51 1.74 25.62
C ILE A 379 -13.73 2.92 26.57
N GLY A 380 -14.89 2.94 27.24
CA GLY A 380 -15.18 3.91 28.29
C GLY A 380 -15.04 5.38 27.85
N ASN A 381 -14.55 6.22 28.76
CA ASN A 381 -14.28 7.63 28.50
C ASN A 381 -12.81 7.85 28.13
N SER A 382 -12.53 8.98 27.47
CA SER A 382 -11.15 9.36 27.13
C SER A 382 -10.30 9.51 28.40
N VAL A 383 -9.08 8.99 28.35
CA VAL A 383 -8.08 9.11 29.42
C VAL A 383 -7.14 10.28 29.13
N LYS A 384 -6.57 10.86 30.19
CA LYS A 384 -5.56 11.91 30.03
C LYS A 384 -4.20 11.25 29.81
N ALA A 385 -3.55 11.56 28.70
CA ALA A 385 -2.18 11.15 28.41
C ALA A 385 -1.37 12.37 27.97
N SER A 386 -0.15 12.53 28.48
CA SER A 386 0.68 13.68 28.15
C SER A 386 1.28 13.60 26.74
N ASN A 387 1.40 12.38 26.22
CA ASN A 387 1.98 12.04 24.92
C ASN A 387 1.43 10.69 24.43
N LEU A 388 1.77 10.32 23.19
CA LEU A 388 1.31 9.09 22.54
C LEU A 388 1.80 7.81 23.27
N ILE A 389 3.01 7.80 23.82
CA ILE A 389 3.57 6.62 24.52
C ILE A 389 2.73 6.32 25.77
N GLU A 390 2.40 7.33 26.56
CA GLU A 390 1.50 7.17 27.72
C GLU A 390 0.11 6.66 27.31
N CYS A 391 -0.40 7.11 26.16
CA CYS A 391 -1.67 6.65 25.61
C CYS A 391 -1.62 5.15 25.21
N LEU A 392 -0.55 4.74 24.52
CA LEU A 392 -0.31 3.34 24.16
C LEU A 392 -0.13 2.45 25.39
N GLN A 393 0.58 2.92 26.42
CA GLN A 393 0.74 2.20 27.69
C GLN A 393 -0.59 2.01 28.42
N ALA A 394 -1.43 3.05 28.44
CA ALA A 394 -2.79 2.95 28.99
C ALA A 394 -3.63 1.87 28.27
N CYS A 395 -3.46 1.73 26.95
CA CYS A 395 -4.09 0.64 26.21
C CYS A 395 -3.52 -0.73 26.62
N LYS A 396 -2.19 -0.87 26.68
CA LYS A 396 -1.53 -2.12 27.08
C LYS A 396 -1.95 -2.63 28.47
N VAL A 397 -2.14 -1.73 29.43
CA VAL A 397 -2.66 -2.09 30.78
C VAL A 397 -4.06 -2.73 30.68
N LEU A 398 -4.86 -2.34 29.69
CA LEU A 398 -6.22 -2.84 29.47
C LEU A 398 -6.34 -3.94 28.41
N GLU A 399 -5.22 -4.37 27.79
CA GLU A 399 -5.21 -5.38 26.72
C GLU A 399 -5.89 -6.69 27.17
N ASN A 400 -5.52 -7.21 28.34
CA ASN A 400 -6.05 -8.49 28.83
C ASN A 400 -7.33 -8.36 29.67
N ILE A 401 -7.85 -7.14 29.86
CA ILE A 401 -9.03 -6.85 30.70
C ILE A 401 -10.21 -6.39 29.86
N GLN A 402 -9.96 -5.49 28.90
CA GLN A 402 -10.96 -4.88 28.04
C GLN A 402 -10.61 -5.02 26.55
N GLU A 403 -9.62 -5.86 26.21
CA GLU A 403 -9.22 -6.17 24.83
C GLU A 403 -8.76 -4.93 24.06
N CYS A 404 -8.16 -3.96 24.76
CA CYS A 404 -7.64 -2.76 24.13
C CYS A 404 -6.53 -3.12 23.15
N SER A 405 -6.68 -2.64 21.92
CA SER A 405 -5.80 -2.94 20.79
C SER A 405 -5.51 -1.72 19.90
N ALA A 406 -6.16 -0.58 20.13
CA ALA A 406 -5.85 0.66 19.45
C ALA A 406 -6.07 1.89 20.31
N VAL A 407 -5.47 2.99 19.88
CA VAL A 407 -5.61 4.31 20.50
C VAL A 407 -5.93 5.37 19.48
N ASN A 408 -6.62 6.43 19.91
CA ASN A 408 -6.70 7.68 19.17
C ASN A 408 -6.22 8.83 20.06
N PHE A 409 -5.06 9.41 19.73
CA PHE A 409 -4.39 10.42 20.53
C PHE A 409 -4.42 11.79 19.84
N SER A 410 -5.04 12.79 20.47
CA SER A 410 -5.18 14.14 19.92
C SER A 410 -4.06 15.09 20.35
N LEU A 411 -3.84 16.15 19.58
CA LEU A 411 -2.94 17.25 19.97
C LEU A 411 -3.39 17.96 21.26
N ASP A 412 -4.68 17.88 21.59
CA ASP A 412 -5.26 18.40 22.84
C ASP A 412 -5.04 17.45 24.04
N LYS A 413 -4.22 16.40 23.86
CA LYS A 413 -3.85 15.40 24.88
C LYS A 413 -5.02 14.54 25.35
N GLU A 414 -6.03 14.39 24.51
CA GLU A 414 -7.08 13.40 24.70
C GLU A 414 -6.61 12.05 24.15
N CYS A 415 -6.72 11.01 24.96
CA CYS A 415 -6.43 9.64 24.57
C CYS A 415 -7.71 8.82 24.62
N VAL A 416 -8.17 8.37 23.46
CA VAL A 416 -9.28 7.42 23.36
C VAL A 416 -8.70 6.03 23.23
N LEU A 417 -9.16 5.10 24.06
CA LEU A 417 -8.77 3.69 24.00
C LEU A 417 -9.84 2.92 23.23
N LEU A 418 -9.43 1.99 22.38
CA LEU A 418 -10.32 1.25 21.50
C LEU A 418 -10.01 -0.25 21.52
N LYS A 419 -11.06 -1.03 21.32
CA LYS A 419 -11.00 -2.47 21.06
C LYS A 419 -11.66 -2.80 19.74
N ARG A 420 -11.33 -3.96 19.20
CA ARG A 420 -12.02 -4.48 18.02
C ARG A 420 -13.52 -4.66 18.32
N GLY A 421 -14.33 -4.16 17.39
CA GLY A 421 -15.78 -4.33 17.32
C GLY A 421 -16.18 -5.32 16.24
N LYS A 422 -17.46 -5.33 15.91
CA LYS A 422 -18.02 -6.05 14.77
C LYS A 422 -17.81 -5.27 13.45
N PRO A 423 -17.90 -5.91 12.28
CA PRO A 423 -17.73 -5.23 10.99
C PRO A 423 -18.58 -3.96 10.82
N GLU A 424 -19.80 -3.95 11.36
CA GLU A 424 -20.73 -2.81 11.31
C GLU A 424 -20.40 -1.67 12.30
N ASP A 425 -19.48 -1.87 13.25
CA ASP A 425 -19.11 -0.83 14.21
C ASP A 425 -18.20 0.20 13.54
N GLU A 426 -18.60 1.47 13.55
CA GLU A 426 -17.79 2.56 13.00
C GLU A 426 -17.19 3.46 14.09
N TYR A 427 -15.95 3.89 13.87
CA TYR A 427 -15.27 4.88 14.67
C TYR A 427 -14.79 6.06 13.82
N THR A 428 -15.16 7.27 14.23
CA THR A 428 -14.63 8.51 13.62
C THR A 428 -13.40 8.97 14.39
N VAL A 429 -12.28 9.07 13.70
CA VAL A 429 -11.02 9.60 14.21
C VAL A 429 -11.20 11.08 14.56
N LEU A 430 -10.84 11.46 15.78
CA LEU A 430 -10.86 12.84 16.25
C LEU A 430 -10.09 13.78 15.30
N HIS A 431 -10.53 15.02 15.24
CA HIS A 431 -9.84 16.02 14.44
C HIS A 431 -8.45 16.33 15.05
N LYS A 432 -7.40 16.44 14.19
CA LYS A 432 -6.00 16.66 14.62
C LYS A 432 -5.53 15.62 15.64
N SER A 433 -5.78 14.35 15.35
CA SER A 433 -5.32 13.23 16.17
C SER A 433 -4.68 12.14 15.32
N LEU A 434 -4.10 11.15 15.98
CA LEU A 434 -3.52 9.97 15.37
C LEU A 434 -4.25 8.74 15.87
N PHE A 435 -4.80 7.95 14.95
CA PHE A 435 -5.30 6.62 15.23
C PHE A 435 -4.18 5.60 15.03
N GLY A 436 -3.85 4.81 16.05
CA GLY A 436 -2.82 3.79 16.00
C GLY A 436 -3.31 2.45 16.53
N GLU A 437 -3.21 1.40 15.72
CA GLU A 437 -3.44 0.01 16.11
C GLU A 437 -2.12 -0.64 16.58
N ILE A 438 -2.16 -1.32 17.73
CA ILE A 438 -1.05 -2.13 18.23
C ILE A 438 -1.10 -3.49 17.53
N VAL A 439 -0.22 -3.70 16.55
CA VAL A 439 -0.26 -4.91 15.70
C VAL A 439 0.62 -6.06 16.20
N ASP A 440 1.70 -5.74 16.93
CA ASP A 440 2.67 -6.73 17.42
C ASP A 440 3.51 -6.09 18.54
N CYS A 441 3.77 -6.81 19.63
CA CYS A 441 4.67 -6.38 20.72
C CYS A 441 5.62 -7.52 21.06
N PHE A 442 6.89 -7.20 21.32
CA PHE A 442 7.91 -8.19 21.65
C PHE A 442 9.01 -7.60 22.54
N GLU A 443 9.66 -8.47 23.30
CA GLU A 443 10.83 -8.15 24.12
C GLU A 443 12.06 -7.92 23.22
N GLU A 444 12.31 -6.67 22.81
CA GLU A 444 13.57 -6.24 22.18
C GLU A 444 14.24 -5.21 23.12
N SER A 445 15.54 -5.35 23.40
CA SER A 445 16.22 -4.35 24.24
C SER A 445 16.31 -3.01 23.51
N ILE A 446 16.22 -1.89 24.24
CA ILE A 446 16.36 -0.54 23.66
C ILE A 446 17.68 -0.35 22.89
N VAL A 447 18.71 -1.13 23.24
CA VAL A 447 20.01 -1.14 22.54
C VAL A 447 19.89 -1.70 21.12
N GLU A 448 19.03 -2.70 20.91
CA GLU A 448 18.78 -3.30 19.58
C GLU A 448 17.88 -2.42 18.69
N LEU A 449 17.10 -1.48 19.28
CA LEU A 449 16.33 -0.48 18.54
C LEU A 449 17.20 0.65 17.96
N LEU A 450 18.32 0.95 18.63
CA LEU A 450 19.22 2.05 18.30
C LEU A 450 20.42 1.62 17.44
N SER A 451 20.59 0.31 17.24
CA SER A 451 21.62 -0.30 16.38
C SER A 451 21.07 -0.60 14.98
#